data_AF-A0A8F2F5N7-F1
#
_entry.id   AF-A0A8F2F5N7-F1
#
_cell.length_a   1.000
_cell.length_b   1.000
_cell.length_c   1.000
_cell.angle_alpha   90.00
_cell.angle_beta   90.00
_cell.angle_gamma   90.00
#
_symmetry.space_group_name_H-M   'P 1'
#
loop_
_entity.id
_entity.type
_entity.pdbx_description
1 polymer ?
#
loop_
_entity_poly.entity_id
_entity_poly.type
_entity_poly.pdbx_seq_one_letter_code
_entity_poly.pdbx_strand_id
1 'polypeptide(L)'
;SEILTFDGMVLRAPRSPCKVLLVAYESHSLTMEHPQPSQAPQVTLKTEGVTIIIKPDHKVTVNGREVSSRQTTEGKVKIWKTPDEIKVESPFMILRVYPRNNVVSAEVSGWTFGQVAGLLGTYDGEMANDFATSQGSKASGLQELVKSWQENQSCQTPSISSVSASQTPVLRSLQCQALLGIRSRCNPVVRPEPFMRMCHTSRSACDAAKAYQAVCASKGVKDTFPVAC
;
A
#
# COMPACT_ATOMS: atom_id res chain seq x y z
N SER A 1 2.78 2.60 -9.19
CA SER A 1 2.18 2.77 -7.87
C SER A 1 3.28 3.11 -6.90
N GLU A 2 3.07 4.16 -6.10
CA GLU A 2 3.96 4.47 -4.98
C GLU A 2 3.59 3.53 -3.82
N ILE A 3 4.59 2.99 -3.14
CA ILE A 3 4.44 2.06 -2.02
C ILE A 3 5.19 2.67 -0.84
N LEU A 4 4.54 2.71 0.32
CA LEU A 4 5.17 2.99 1.59
C LEU A 4 5.23 1.67 2.37
N THR A 5 6.43 1.19 2.68
CA THR A 5 6.66 -0.05 3.43
C THR A 5 6.26 0.13 4.91
N PHE A 6 6.23 -0.98 5.65
CA PHE A 6 5.88 -0.93 7.08
C PHE A 6 6.85 -0.07 7.90
N ASP A 7 8.14 -0.10 7.56
CA ASP A 7 9.20 0.64 8.25
C ASP A 7 9.49 2.01 7.60
N GLY A 8 8.70 2.37 6.59
CA GLY A 8 8.62 3.71 6.04
C GLY A 8 9.56 4.00 4.88
N MET A 9 10.10 2.99 4.21
CA MET A 9 10.76 3.12 2.91
C MET A 9 9.72 3.45 1.83
N VAL A 10 10.08 4.35 0.90
CA VAL A 10 9.24 4.67 -0.25
C VAL A 10 9.78 3.95 -1.47
N LEU A 11 8.94 3.11 -2.07
CA LEU A 11 9.24 2.32 -3.25
C LEU A 11 8.28 2.65 -4.38
N ARG A 12 8.63 2.21 -5.59
CA ARG A 12 7.75 2.30 -6.76
C ARG A 12 7.65 0.96 -7.46
N ALA A 13 6.42 0.52 -7.67
CA ALA A 13 6.10 -0.59 -8.56
C ALA A 13 5.52 -0.06 -9.89
N PRO A 14 5.82 -0.69 -11.03
CA PRO A 14 5.21 -0.34 -12.30
C PRO A 14 3.73 -0.70 -12.29
N ARG A 15 2.90 0.08 -13.00
CA ARG A 15 1.50 -0.28 -13.22
C ARG A 15 1.46 -1.25 -14.39
N SER A 16 1.36 -2.55 -14.11
CA SER A 16 1.35 -3.62 -15.10
C SER A 16 0.41 -4.75 -14.66
N PRO A 17 0.03 -5.65 -15.58
CA PRO A 17 -0.74 -6.86 -15.23
C PRO A 17 0.11 -7.93 -14.52
N CYS A 18 1.38 -7.66 -14.21
CA CYS A 18 2.21 -8.58 -13.46
C CYS A 18 1.85 -8.50 -11.98
N LYS A 19 1.42 -9.64 -11.44
CA LYS A 19 1.13 -9.75 -10.02
C LYS A 19 2.40 -9.77 -9.19
N VAL A 20 2.43 -8.88 -8.19
CA VAL A 20 3.54 -8.74 -7.25
C VAL A 20 3.07 -9.02 -5.83
N LEU A 21 3.93 -9.65 -5.05
CA LEU A 21 3.72 -9.91 -3.63
C LEU A 21 4.03 -8.65 -2.81
N LEU A 22 3.01 -8.13 -2.12
CA LEU A 22 3.16 -7.00 -1.20
C LEU A 22 3.62 -7.48 0.16
N VAL A 23 2.97 -8.52 0.70
CA VAL A 23 3.36 -9.12 1.97
C VAL A 23 2.91 -10.58 2.03
N ALA A 24 3.73 -11.45 2.60
CA ALA A 24 3.38 -12.82 2.95
C ALA A 24 3.76 -13.12 4.40
N TYR A 25 3.00 -14.04 5.01
CA TYR A 25 3.26 -14.64 6.32
C TYR A 25 2.63 -16.02 6.34
N GLU A 26 3.43 -17.07 6.49
CA GLU A 26 2.96 -18.46 6.40
C GLU A 26 2.12 -18.71 5.13
N SER A 27 0.84 -19.08 5.27
CA SER A 27 -0.10 -19.29 4.16
C SER A 27 -0.84 -18.02 3.72
N HIS A 28 -0.66 -16.91 4.44
CA HIS A 28 -1.31 -15.64 4.17
C HIS A 28 -0.50 -14.81 3.19
N SER A 29 -1.17 -14.14 2.25
CA SER A 29 -0.52 -13.19 1.36
C SER A 29 -1.44 -12.09 0.88
N LEU A 30 -0.86 -10.92 0.65
CA LEU A 30 -1.46 -9.81 -0.08
C LEU A 30 -0.65 -9.59 -1.35
N THR A 31 -1.33 -9.60 -2.49
CA THR A 31 -0.74 -9.28 -3.79
C THR A 31 -1.48 -8.14 -4.46
N MET A 32 -0.80 -7.46 -5.38
CA MET A 32 -1.45 -6.48 -6.26
C MET A 32 -1.05 -6.67 -7.72
N GLU A 33 -1.91 -6.20 -8.60
CA GLU A 33 -1.65 -6.03 -10.03
C GLU A 33 -2.48 -4.87 -10.58
N HIS A 34 -2.10 -4.35 -11.73
CA HIS A 34 -2.93 -3.42 -12.51
C HIS A 34 -3.36 -4.10 -13.80
N PRO A 35 -4.57 -4.72 -13.84
CA PRO A 35 -5.09 -5.31 -15.07
C PRO A 35 -5.10 -4.31 -16.24
N GLN A 36 -5.31 -3.04 -15.93
CA GLN A 36 -5.12 -1.91 -16.83
C GLN A 36 -4.26 -0.82 -16.16
N PRO A 37 -3.19 -0.31 -16.83
CA PRO A 37 -2.28 0.66 -16.21
C PRO A 37 -2.93 1.98 -15.75
N SER A 38 -4.05 2.37 -16.36
CA SER A 38 -4.78 3.61 -16.02
C SER A 38 -5.71 3.46 -14.81
N GLN A 39 -6.06 2.23 -14.43
CA GLN A 39 -7.06 1.95 -13.38
C GLN A 39 -6.42 1.72 -12.01
N ALA A 40 -7.24 1.79 -10.96
CA ALA A 40 -6.88 1.38 -9.61
C ALA A 40 -6.31 -0.06 -9.59
N PRO A 41 -5.46 -0.42 -8.62
CA PRO A 41 -4.96 -1.78 -8.53
C PRO A 41 -6.08 -2.76 -8.22
N GLN A 42 -5.96 -3.98 -8.74
CA GLN A 42 -6.61 -5.14 -8.15
C GLN A 42 -5.74 -5.60 -6.98
N VAL A 43 -6.35 -5.85 -5.83
CA VAL A 43 -5.66 -6.42 -4.67
C VAL A 43 -6.29 -7.75 -4.29
N THR A 44 -5.45 -8.74 -4.01
CA THR A 44 -5.88 -10.08 -3.63
C THR A 44 -5.31 -10.42 -2.26
N LEU A 45 -6.20 -10.66 -1.29
CA LEU A 45 -5.85 -11.17 0.02
C LEU A 45 -6.19 -12.67 0.07
N LYS A 46 -5.15 -13.49 0.27
CA LYS A 46 -5.29 -14.93 0.56
C LYS A 46 -5.06 -15.17 2.04
N THR A 47 -5.96 -15.92 2.64
CA THR A 47 -5.89 -16.42 4.02
C THR A 47 -6.24 -17.91 4.04
N GLU A 48 -6.16 -18.57 5.19
CA GLU A 48 -6.56 -19.97 5.34
C GLU A 48 -7.98 -20.24 4.81
N GLY A 49 -8.06 -20.85 3.61
CA GLY A 49 -9.33 -21.23 2.98
C GLY A 49 -10.19 -20.09 2.42
N VAL A 50 -9.74 -18.83 2.51
CA VAL A 50 -10.49 -17.67 1.98
C VAL A 50 -9.61 -16.81 1.08
N THR A 51 -10.07 -16.59 -0.16
CA THR A 51 -9.48 -15.66 -1.11
C THR A 51 -10.44 -14.49 -1.36
N ILE A 52 -9.97 -13.28 -1.09
CA ILE A 52 -10.70 -12.03 -1.33
C ILE A 52 -10.01 -11.28 -2.47
N ILE A 53 -10.77 -10.86 -3.48
CA ILE A 53 -10.27 -10.01 -4.57
C ILE A 53 -11.08 -8.73 -4.58
N ILE A 54 -10.40 -7.58 -4.48
CA ILE A 54 -10.99 -6.26 -4.69
C ILE A 54 -10.52 -5.77 -6.05
N LYS A 55 -11.47 -5.65 -6.99
CA LYS A 55 -11.22 -5.27 -8.38
C LYS A 55 -11.03 -3.76 -8.55
N PRO A 56 -10.51 -3.28 -9.70
CA PRO A 56 -10.37 -1.85 -9.97
C PRO A 56 -11.68 -1.06 -9.95
N ASP A 57 -12.81 -1.69 -10.26
CA ASP A 57 -14.17 -1.13 -10.16
C ASP A 57 -14.78 -1.26 -8.75
N HIS A 58 -13.97 -1.69 -7.78
CA HIS A 58 -14.30 -1.82 -6.36
C HIS A 58 -15.33 -2.92 -6.05
N LYS A 59 -15.61 -3.79 -7.03
CA LYS A 59 -16.32 -5.04 -6.77
C LYS A 59 -15.43 -5.98 -5.95
N VAL A 60 -16.06 -6.67 -5.00
CA VAL A 60 -15.39 -7.59 -4.09
C VAL A 60 -15.86 -9.00 -4.42
N THR A 61 -14.93 -9.92 -4.61
CA THR A 61 -15.24 -11.35 -4.67
C THR A 61 -14.64 -12.08 -3.46
N VAL A 62 -15.36 -13.09 -2.98
CA VAL A 62 -14.93 -14.00 -1.91
C VAL A 62 -15.04 -15.41 -2.47
N ASN A 63 -13.91 -16.14 -2.50
CA ASN A 63 -13.84 -17.49 -3.07
C ASN A 63 -14.43 -17.58 -4.49
N GLY A 64 -14.19 -16.55 -5.31
CA GLY A 64 -14.67 -16.44 -6.68
C GLY A 64 -16.10 -15.93 -6.86
N ARG A 65 -16.87 -15.75 -5.78
CA ARG A 65 -18.25 -15.25 -5.82
C ARG A 65 -18.29 -13.76 -5.49
N GLU A 66 -18.94 -12.96 -6.31
CA GLU A 66 -19.11 -11.53 -6.03
C GLU A 66 -20.04 -11.31 -4.84
N VAL A 67 -19.65 -10.41 -3.93
CA VAL A 67 -20.42 -10.05 -2.74
C VAL A 67 -20.82 -8.57 -2.79
N SER A 68 -22.12 -8.31 -2.67
CA SER A 68 -22.69 -6.96 -2.74
C SER A 68 -23.10 -6.40 -1.37
N SER A 69 -23.32 -7.27 -0.38
CA SER A 69 -23.74 -6.90 0.98
C SER A 69 -22.80 -5.90 1.65
N ARG A 70 -23.37 -4.98 2.46
CA ARG A 70 -22.59 -4.00 3.26
C ARG A 70 -21.65 -4.68 4.24
N GLN A 71 -22.04 -5.84 4.76
CA GLN A 71 -21.22 -6.66 5.63
C GLN A 71 -21.27 -8.10 5.12
N THR A 72 -20.12 -8.75 5.04
CA THR A 72 -19.97 -10.17 4.70
C THR A 72 -19.01 -10.80 5.70
N THR A 73 -19.24 -12.06 6.07
CA THR A 73 -18.32 -12.83 6.92
C THR A 73 -18.12 -14.20 6.30
N GLU A 74 -16.86 -14.59 6.11
CA GLU A 74 -16.44 -15.87 5.57
C GLU A 74 -15.35 -16.42 6.50
N GLY A 75 -15.68 -17.46 7.27
CA GLY A 75 -14.78 -17.97 8.32
C GLY A 75 -14.39 -16.88 9.33
N LYS A 76 -13.07 -16.65 9.49
CA LYS A 76 -12.51 -15.61 10.37
C LYS A 76 -12.38 -14.24 9.68
N VAL A 77 -12.77 -14.13 8.40
CA VAL A 77 -12.64 -12.90 7.63
C VAL A 77 -13.96 -12.12 7.67
N LYS A 78 -13.87 -10.84 8.00
CA LYS A 78 -15.00 -9.90 7.98
C LYS A 78 -14.75 -8.81 6.94
N ILE A 79 -15.77 -8.49 6.16
CA ILE A 79 -15.71 -7.50 5.09
C ILE A 79 -16.80 -6.47 5.36
N TRP A 80 -16.43 -5.19 5.38
CA TRP A 80 -17.36 -4.06 5.40
C TRP A 80 -17.17 -3.22 4.14
N LYS A 81 -18.29 -2.83 3.54
CA LYS A 81 -18.33 -2.03 2.32
C LYS A 81 -19.16 -0.78 2.54
N THR A 82 -18.53 0.35 2.30
CA THR A 82 -19.16 1.68 2.22
C THR A 82 -18.72 2.35 0.92
N PRO A 83 -19.36 3.45 0.50
CA PRO A 83 -18.89 4.22 -0.65
C PRO A 83 -17.46 4.78 -0.50
N ASP A 84 -17.01 4.97 0.75
CA ASP A 84 -15.73 5.63 1.04
C ASP A 84 -14.61 4.65 1.43
N GLU A 85 -14.96 3.44 1.86
CA GLU A 85 -14.04 2.43 2.36
C GLU A 85 -14.57 1.00 2.10
N ILE A 86 -13.68 0.13 1.62
CA ILE A 86 -13.80 -1.32 1.70
C ILE A 86 -12.78 -1.82 2.71
N LYS A 87 -13.24 -2.36 3.84
CA LYS A 87 -12.40 -2.90 4.91
C LYS A 87 -12.52 -4.41 4.94
N VAL A 88 -11.39 -5.10 4.89
CA VAL A 88 -11.27 -6.56 5.08
C VAL A 88 -10.43 -6.79 6.32
N GLU A 89 -10.99 -7.47 7.31
CA GLU A 89 -10.33 -7.79 8.58
C GLU A 89 -10.20 -9.30 8.71
N SER A 90 -9.00 -9.73 9.03
CA SER A 90 -8.64 -11.12 9.33
C SER A 90 -7.78 -11.12 10.61
N PRO A 91 -7.52 -12.30 11.23
CA PRO A 91 -6.62 -12.38 12.38
C PRO A 91 -5.19 -11.88 12.09
N PHE A 92 -4.76 -11.96 10.83
CA PHE A 92 -3.41 -11.59 10.39
C PHE A 92 -3.30 -10.11 10.01
N MET A 93 -4.31 -9.57 9.32
CA MET A 93 -4.23 -8.22 8.78
C MET A 93 -5.58 -7.53 8.64
N ILE A 94 -5.52 -6.21 8.62
CA ILE A 94 -6.60 -5.33 8.18
C ILE A 94 -6.18 -4.67 6.87
N LEU A 95 -6.90 -4.98 5.79
CA LEU A 95 -6.78 -4.33 4.50
C LEU A 95 -7.89 -3.30 4.35
N ARG A 96 -7.54 -2.06 4.00
CA ARG A 96 -8.50 -1.00 3.69
C ARG A 96 -8.22 -0.46 2.29
N VAL A 97 -9.25 -0.38 1.48
CA VAL A 97 -9.23 0.28 0.17
C VAL A 97 -10.12 1.51 0.28
N TYR A 98 -9.60 2.66 -0.12
CA TYR A 98 -10.29 3.95 -0.13
C TYR A 98 -10.56 4.39 -1.58
N PRO A 99 -11.71 4.01 -2.16
CA PRO A 99 -12.09 4.33 -3.54
C PRO A 99 -11.80 5.77 -3.99
N ARG A 100 -12.27 6.77 -3.24
CA ARG A 100 -12.16 8.19 -3.61
C ARG A 100 -10.72 8.68 -3.70
N ASN A 101 -9.84 8.09 -2.90
CA ASN A 101 -8.47 8.53 -2.73
C ASN A 101 -7.47 7.70 -3.54
N ASN A 102 -7.91 6.57 -4.13
CA ASN A 102 -7.03 5.56 -4.73
C ASN A 102 -5.93 5.09 -3.78
N VAL A 103 -6.24 4.97 -2.48
CA VAL A 103 -5.31 4.52 -1.45
C VAL A 103 -5.67 3.10 -1.01
N VAL A 104 -4.65 2.27 -0.85
CA VAL A 104 -4.76 0.96 -0.18
C VAL A 104 -3.82 0.98 1.02
N SER A 105 -4.32 0.61 2.19
CA SER A 105 -3.51 0.45 3.40
C SER A 105 -3.63 -0.97 3.93
N ALA A 106 -2.49 -1.57 4.28
CA ALA A 106 -2.42 -2.84 4.96
C ALA A 106 -1.83 -2.62 6.36
N GLU A 107 -2.49 -3.15 7.38
CA GLU A 107 -2.02 -3.18 8.76
C GLU A 107 -1.90 -4.65 9.15
N VAL A 108 -0.69 -5.10 9.44
CA VAL A 108 -0.43 -6.48 9.90
C VAL A 108 -0.45 -6.55 11.42
N SER A 109 -0.74 -7.73 11.94
CA SER A 109 -0.73 -8.01 13.38
C SER A 109 0.66 -7.81 13.98
N GLY A 110 0.74 -7.24 15.19
CA GLY A 110 2.02 -7.10 15.90
C GLY A 110 2.72 -8.43 16.19
N TRP A 111 1.98 -9.54 16.18
CA TRP A 111 2.53 -10.89 16.33
C TRP A 111 3.44 -11.31 15.16
N THR A 112 3.37 -10.63 14.02
CA THR A 112 4.13 -10.96 12.81
C THR A 112 5.36 -10.06 12.62
N PHE A 113 5.75 -9.33 13.67
CA PHE A 113 6.92 -8.44 13.65
C PHE A 113 8.19 -9.22 13.27
N GLY A 114 8.88 -8.78 12.22
CA GLY A 114 10.06 -9.43 11.66
C GLY A 114 9.80 -10.79 11.01
N GLN A 115 8.54 -11.19 10.80
CA GLN A 115 8.17 -12.49 10.23
C GLN A 115 7.48 -12.40 8.88
N VAL A 116 7.19 -11.18 8.42
CA VAL A 116 6.60 -10.95 7.10
C VAL A 116 7.69 -10.70 6.07
N ALA A 117 7.38 -10.91 4.79
CA ALA A 117 8.26 -10.52 3.71
C ALA A 117 7.47 -10.14 2.45
N GLY A 118 8.01 -9.24 1.63
CA GLY A 118 7.41 -8.77 0.40
C GLY A 118 7.84 -7.35 0.06
N LEU A 119 7.18 -6.73 -0.93
CA LEU A 119 7.43 -5.34 -1.27
C LEU A 119 7.08 -4.32 -0.17
N LEU A 120 6.36 -4.73 0.88
CA LEU A 120 6.09 -3.90 2.06
C LEU A 120 7.16 -4.04 3.15
N GLY A 121 8.23 -4.81 2.92
CA GLY A 121 9.34 -4.95 3.87
C GLY A 121 9.18 -6.13 4.84
N THR A 122 10.03 -6.15 5.87
CA THR A 122 10.08 -7.21 6.90
C THR A 122 9.33 -6.86 8.18
N TYR A 123 8.90 -5.60 8.35
CA TYR A 123 8.16 -5.13 9.53
C TYR A 123 8.93 -5.40 10.83
N ASP A 124 10.19 -4.97 10.87
CA ASP A 124 11.08 -5.13 12.04
C ASP A 124 11.62 -3.79 12.57
N GLY A 125 11.12 -2.68 12.04
CA GLY A 125 11.56 -1.34 12.41
C GLY A 125 12.85 -0.88 11.72
N GLU A 126 13.47 -1.69 10.84
CA GLU A 126 14.72 -1.39 10.16
C GLU A 126 14.51 -1.10 8.67
N MET A 127 14.25 0.16 8.34
CA MET A 127 14.05 0.61 6.97
C MET A 127 15.19 0.25 5.99
N ALA A 128 16.42 0.01 6.45
CA ALA A 128 17.54 -0.32 5.57
C ALA A 128 17.41 -1.70 4.89
N ASN A 129 16.62 -2.62 5.45
CA ASN A 129 16.43 -3.97 4.90
C ASN A 129 15.16 -4.12 4.05
N ASP A 130 14.28 -3.10 4.03
CA ASP A 130 13.07 -3.05 3.18
C ASP A 130 13.37 -3.18 1.67
N PHE A 131 14.64 -3.01 1.28
CA PHE A 131 15.13 -3.19 -0.08
C PHE A 131 15.66 -4.61 -0.36
N ALA A 132 15.17 -5.61 0.37
CA ALA A 132 15.52 -7.02 0.18
C ALA A 132 14.71 -7.68 -0.95
N THR A 133 15.40 -8.50 -1.75
CA THR A 133 14.79 -9.39 -2.75
C THR A 133 14.07 -10.55 -2.08
N SER A 134 13.30 -11.32 -2.85
CA SER A 134 12.69 -12.58 -2.37
C SER A 134 13.68 -13.63 -1.88
N GLN A 135 14.97 -13.50 -2.22
CA GLN A 135 16.05 -14.36 -1.74
C GLN A 135 16.76 -13.80 -0.50
N GLY A 136 16.29 -12.68 0.06
CA GLY A 136 16.83 -12.04 1.26
C GLY A 136 18.08 -11.18 1.02
N SER A 137 18.61 -11.12 -0.20
CA SER A 137 19.72 -10.23 -0.55
C SER A 137 19.23 -8.81 -0.81
N LYS A 138 20.06 -7.80 -0.55
CA LYS A 138 19.74 -6.41 -0.93
C LYS A 138 19.70 -6.28 -2.46
N ALA A 139 18.60 -5.75 -2.99
CA ALA A 139 18.47 -5.50 -4.42
C ALA A 139 19.43 -4.40 -4.90
N SER A 140 19.92 -4.51 -6.13
CA SER A 140 20.74 -3.50 -6.80
C SER A 140 19.93 -2.29 -7.28
N GLY A 141 18.61 -2.44 -7.42
CA GLY A 141 17.71 -1.37 -7.83
C GLY A 141 16.24 -1.79 -7.82
N LEU A 142 15.33 -0.83 -8.04
CA LEU A 142 13.88 -1.06 -7.98
C LEU A 142 13.39 -2.11 -8.98
N GLN A 143 14.02 -2.18 -10.17
CA GLN A 143 13.65 -3.15 -11.19
C GLN A 143 13.88 -4.59 -10.71
N GLU A 144 15.04 -4.86 -10.11
CA GLU A 144 15.36 -6.17 -9.54
C GLU A 144 14.47 -6.47 -8.34
N LEU A 145 14.30 -5.49 -7.44
CA LEU A 145 13.45 -5.62 -6.26
C LEU A 145 12.04 -6.09 -6.66
N VAL A 146 11.36 -5.33 -7.52
CA VAL A 146 9.99 -5.66 -7.95
C VAL A 146 9.93 -6.97 -8.71
N LYS A 147 10.90 -7.25 -9.58
CA LYS A 147 10.95 -8.52 -10.32
C LYS A 147 11.08 -9.72 -9.38
N SER A 148 11.92 -9.63 -8.36
CA SER A 148 12.13 -10.72 -7.39
C SER A 148 10.84 -11.11 -6.65
N TRP A 149 9.93 -10.15 -6.45
CA TRP A 149 8.65 -10.33 -5.77
C TRP A 149 7.46 -10.61 -6.71
N GLN A 150 7.68 -10.85 -8.01
CA GLN A 150 6.63 -11.25 -8.95
C GLN A 150 6.26 -12.74 -8.78
N GLU A 151 4.96 -13.06 -8.84
CA GLU A 151 4.52 -14.47 -8.85
C GLU A 151 5.00 -15.21 -10.11
N ASN A 152 5.05 -14.51 -11.26
CA ASN A 152 5.53 -15.06 -12.52
C ASN A 152 6.75 -14.27 -13.02
N GLN A 153 7.93 -14.87 -12.94
CA GLN A 153 9.21 -14.27 -13.34
C GLN A 153 9.33 -13.99 -14.85
N SER A 154 8.49 -14.63 -15.68
CA SER A 154 8.42 -14.37 -17.11
C SER A 154 7.58 -13.14 -17.45
N CYS A 155 6.84 -12.59 -16.49
CA CYS A 155 6.00 -11.42 -16.70
C CYS A 155 6.85 -10.16 -16.87
N GLN A 156 6.70 -9.50 -18.01
CA GLN A 156 7.51 -8.32 -18.33
C GLN A 156 6.83 -7.06 -17.79
N THR A 157 7.62 -6.21 -17.12
CA THR A 157 7.16 -4.91 -16.60
C THR A 157 7.91 -3.77 -17.27
N PRO A 158 7.28 -2.60 -17.44
CA PRO A 158 7.98 -1.38 -17.83
C PRO A 158 9.13 -1.06 -16.87
N SER A 159 10.15 -0.37 -17.39
CA SER A 159 11.28 0.09 -16.58
C SER A 159 10.82 1.01 -15.45
N ILE A 160 11.35 0.77 -14.24
CA ILE A 160 11.05 1.59 -13.07
C ILE A 160 12.14 2.65 -12.94
N SER A 161 11.75 3.93 -13.07
CA SER A 161 12.65 5.03 -12.74
C SER A 161 12.90 5.10 -11.24
N SER A 162 14.17 5.07 -10.84
CA SER A 162 14.57 5.43 -9.48
C SER A 162 14.27 6.91 -9.26
N VAL A 163 13.81 7.24 -8.06
CA VAL A 163 13.67 8.63 -7.66
C VAL A 163 14.84 8.95 -6.78
N SER A 164 15.77 9.77 -7.29
CA SER A 164 16.80 10.31 -6.43
C SER A 164 16.18 11.36 -5.52
N ALA A 165 16.28 11.17 -4.21
CA ALA A 165 15.90 12.18 -3.23
C ALA A 165 16.82 13.43 -3.27
N SER A 166 17.95 13.36 -4.00
CA SER A 166 19.00 14.39 -3.97
C SER A 166 18.62 15.71 -4.64
N GLN A 167 17.51 15.79 -5.38
CA GLN A 167 17.07 17.03 -6.04
C GLN A 167 15.54 17.17 -6.04
N THR A 168 14.96 17.34 -4.85
CA THR A 168 13.55 17.75 -4.77
C THR A 168 13.44 19.23 -5.19
N PRO A 169 12.66 19.58 -6.23
CA PRO A 169 12.47 20.97 -6.62
C PRO A 169 11.87 21.81 -5.47
N VAL A 170 12.29 23.07 -5.33
CA VAL A 170 11.80 23.98 -4.26
C VAL A 170 10.28 24.07 -4.24
N LEU A 171 9.63 24.15 -5.41
CA LEU A 171 8.17 24.17 -5.53
C LEU A 171 7.52 22.91 -4.94
N ARG A 172 8.13 21.74 -5.17
CA ARG A 172 7.66 20.47 -4.61
C ARG A 172 7.84 20.47 -3.09
N SER A 173 8.95 20.97 -2.58
CA SER A 173 9.19 21.08 -1.14
C SER A 173 8.16 21.99 -0.44
N LEU A 174 7.84 23.14 -1.04
CA LEU A 174 6.80 24.05 -0.53
C LEU A 174 5.41 23.39 -0.56
N GLN A 175 5.09 22.65 -1.63
CA GLN A 175 3.83 21.92 -1.74
C GLN A 175 3.72 20.83 -0.65
N CYS A 176 4.79 20.06 -0.41
CA CYS A 176 4.81 19.04 0.63
C CYS A 176 4.68 19.63 2.04
N GLN A 177 5.36 20.76 2.32
CA GLN A 177 5.20 21.51 3.57
C GLN A 177 3.77 22.00 3.78
N ALA A 178 3.12 22.52 2.73
CA ALA A 178 1.74 23.00 2.80
C ALA A 178 0.73 21.86 3.05
N LEU A 179 0.97 20.69 2.45
CA LEU A 179 0.08 19.53 2.58
C LEU A 179 0.31 18.72 3.87
N LEU A 180 1.57 18.47 4.25
CA LEU A 180 1.95 17.48 5.28
C LEU A 180 2.70 18.08 6.47
N GLY A 181 2.75 19.41 6.57
CA GLY A 181 3.48 20.11 7.62
C GLY A 181 2.90 19.95 9.04
N ILE A 182 3.50 20.69 9.96
CA ILE A 182 3.40 20.49 11.43
C ILE A 182 2.00 20.73 12.02
N ARG A 183 1.03 21.29 11.27
CA ARG A 183 -0.27 21.71 11.82
C ARG A 183 -1.40 20.68 11.72
N SER A 184 -1.14 19.46 11.24
CA SER A 184 -2.17 18.41 11.19
C SER A 184 -2.53 17.90 12.59
N ARG A 185 -3.83 17.72 12.85
CA ARG A 185 -4.34 17.06 14.07
C ARG A 185 -3.96 15.59 14.15
N CYS A 186 -3.43 15.04 13.06
CA CYS A 186 -3.05 13.65 12.95
C CYS A 186 -1.66 13.32 13.49
N ASN A 187 -0.77 14.31 13.58
CA ASN A 187 0.62 14.12 14.00
C ASN A 187 0.79 13.33 15.32
N PRO A 188 -0.11 13.45 16.32
CA PRO A 188 -0.02 12.65 17.54
C PRO A 188 -0.25 11.13 17.35
N VAL A 189 -0.89 10.71 16.26
CA VAL A 189 -1.28 9.30 16.00
C VAL A 189 -0.68 8.72 14.72
N VAL A 190 -0.22 9.57 13.80
CA VAL A 190 0.46 9.17 12.56
C VAL A 190 1.70 10.04 12.39
N ARG A 191 2.86 9.39 12.18
CA ARG A 191 4.12 10.08 11.89
C ARG A 191 4.11 10.66 10.48
N PRO A 192 4.28 11.98 10.27
CA PRO A 192 4.24 12.58 8.94
C PRO A 192 5.50 12.36 8.10
N GLU A 193 6.64 12.03 8.71
CA GLU A 193 7.95 11.96 8.04
C GLU A 193 8.01 10.98 6.86
N PRO A 194 7.44 9.75 6.93
CA PRO A 194 7.43 8.84 5.79
C PRO A 194 6.57 9.37 4.62
N PHE A 195 5.47 10.04 4.93
CA PHE A 195 4.61 10.68 3.92
C PHE A 195 5.26 11.94 3.33
N MET A 196 6.03 12.68 4.12
CA MET A 196 6.82 13.82 3.63
C MET A 196 7.86 13.34 2.61
N ARG A 197 8.59 12.26 2.92
CA ARG A 197 9.51 11.61 1.98
C ARG A 197 8.80 11.12 0.72
N MET A 198 7.65 10.46 0.89
CA MET A 198 6.81 10.04 -0.23
C MET A 198 6.38 11.24 -1.07
N CYS A 199 6.01 12.37 -0.47
CA CYS A 199 5.61 13.56 -1.20
C CYS A 199 6.76 14.12 -2.06
N HIS A 200 7.98 14.14 -1.53
CA HIS A 200 9.15 14.59 -2.27
C HIS A 200 9.46 13.72 -3.48
N THR A 201 9.25 12.41 -3.38
CA THR A 201 9.67 11.44 -4.42
C THR A 201 8.54 10.95 -5.32
N SER A 202 7.28 11.08 -4.91
CA SER A 202 6.13 10.60 -5.67
C SER A 202 5.96 11.38 -6.96
N ARG A 203 5.16 10.85 -7.89
CA ARG A 203 4.70 11.60 -9.07
C ARG A 203 3.80 12.77 -8.67
N SER A 204 2.96 12.60 -7.65
CA SER A 204 2.02 13.62 -7.17
C SER A 204 2.09 13.80 -5.66
N ALA A 205 2.25 15.05 -5.20
CA ALA A 205 2.24 15.40 -3.78
C ALA A 205 0.88 15.07 -3.15
N CYS A 206 -0.20 15.16 -3.95
CA CYS A 206 -1.54 14.79 -3.53
C CYS A 206 -1.66 13.30 -3.22
N ASP A 207 -0.89 12.41 -3.85
CA ASP A 207 -0.93 10.99 -3.53
C ASP A 207 -0.43 10.75 -2.09
N ALA A 208 0.64 11.44 -1.69
CA ALA A 208 1.16 11.36 -0.33
C ALA A 208 0.21 11.98 0.70
N ALA A 209 -0.40 13.13 0.37
CA ALA A 209 -1.42 13.76 1.21
C ALA A 209 -2.65 12.86 1.40
N LYS A 210 -3.19 12.29 0.31
CA LYS A 210 -4.32 11.35 0.36
C LYS A 210 -3.99 10.10 1.17
N ALA A 211 -2.78 9.55 1.03
CA ALA A 211 -2.32 8.42 1.83
C ALA A 211 -2.26 8.77 3.32
N TYR A 212 -1.71 9.93 3.68
CA TYR A 212 -1.69 10.40 5.06
C TYR A 212 -3.11 10.58 5.62
N GLN A 213 -4.02 11.18 4.84
CA GLN A 213 -5.42 11.35 5.24
C GLN A 213 -6.11 10.02 5.53
N ALA A 214 -5.88 9.03 4.66
CA ALA A 214 -6.49 7.71 4.78
C ALA A 214 -6.00 6.98 6.04
N VAL A 215 -4.69 6.98 6.29
CA VAL A 215 -4.13 6.41 7.52
C VAL A 215 -4.61 7.19 8.74
N CYS A 216 -4.72 8.51 8.65
CA CYS A 216 -5.24 9.35 9.70
C CYS A 216 -6.68 9.00 10.10
N ALA A 217 -7.55 8.90 9.10
CA ALA A 217 -8.94 8.53 9.28
C ALA A 217 -9.07 7.13 9.91
N SER A 218 -8.17 6.20 9.56
CA SER A 218 -8.12 4.87 10.18
C SER A 218 -7.81 4.88 11.68
N LYS A 219 -7.17 5.95 12.18
CA LYS A 219 -6.91 6.19 13.61
C LYS A 219 -7.99 7.04 14.29
N GLY A 220 -9.12 7.27 13.61
CA GLY A 220 -10.29 7.98 14.15
C GLY A 220 -10.19 9.51 14.08
N VAL A 221 -9.15 10.07 13.47
CA VAL A 221 -8.97 11.52 13.33
C VAL A 221 -9.48 11.94 11.94
N LYS A 222 -10.57 12.71 11.92
CA LYS A 222 -11.06 13.35 10.69
C LYS A 222 -10.26 14.62 10.46
N ASP A 223 -9.30 14.56 9.55
CA ASP A 223 -8.55 15.73 9.13
C ASP A 223 -9.00 16.21 7.74
N THR A 224 -9.13 17.52 7.58
CA THR A 224 -9.45 18.19 6.32
C THR A 224 -8.24 19.02 5.95
N PHE A 225 -7.50 18.57 4.93
CA PHE A 225 -6.32 19.31 4.50
C PHE A 225 -6.71 20.68 3.91
N PRO A 226 -5.89 21.72 4.15
CA PRO A 226 -6.19 23.09 3.72
C PRO A 226 -6.10 23.32 2.21
N VAL A 227 -5.59 22.36 1.44
CA VAL A 227 -5.41 22.45 -0.02
C VAL A 227 -6.14 21.29 -0.70
N ALA A 228 -6.95 21.60 -1.71
CA ALA A 228 -7.71 20.60 -2.47
C ALA A 228 -6.75 19.68 -3.26
N CYS A 229 -6.87 18.40 -2.94
CA CYS A 229 -6.42 17.23 -3.68
C CYS A 229 -7.67 16.35 -3.89
#